data_AF-R9ISV7-F1
#
_entry.id   AF-R9ISV7-F1
#
_cell.length_a   1.000
_cell.length_b   1.000
_cell.length_c   1.000
_cell.angle_alpha   90.00
_cell.angle_beta   90.00
_cell.angle_gamma   90.00
#
_symmetry.space_group_name_H-M   'P 1'
#
loop_
_entity.id
_entity.type
_entity.pdbx_description
1 polymer ?
#
loop_
_entity_poly.entity_id
_entity_poly.type
_entity_poly.pdbx_seq_one_letter_code
_entity_poly.pdbx_strand_id
1 'polypeptide(L)'
;MYFGYDVCPKCMNTLIERAQSMENANDFEKYSGKSCLVCGSKLVLACVGDKRIDNTLYKIILSEISVSDRKDYVEILKKLDIDISLEELNNRETVIFEGTAVDIYIKMEMLDSARMKYTVVPNFPFARMIYNQVCLCSKCGGETVQKIENHKEYINKGFYCEYCKDWVFYHSFSRLQLDDTNYQLVFSLKEINRKPECGAKNELLYDLDNLTDKVKRENKIYISGKADKIYSILQMLIAMDVT
;
A
#
# COMPACT_ATOMS: atom_id res chain seq x y z
N MET A 1 3.97 20.67 -11.15
CA MET A 1 2.52 20.95 -11.04
C MET A 1 1.68 19.70 -11.32
N TYR A 2 0.82 19.33 -10.36
CA TYR A 2 -0.11 18.22 -10.35
C TYR A 2 -1.54 18.72 -10.10
N PHE A 3 -2.52 17.99 -10.62
CA PHE A 3 -3.95 18.22 -10.44
C PHE A 3 -4.54 17.08 -9.60
N GLY A 4 -5.38 17.43 -8.62
CA GLY A 4 -6.04 16.47 -7.76
C GLY A 4 -7.53 16.39 -8.07
N TYR A 5 -8.07 15.18 -8.02
CA TYR A 5 -9.49 14.92 -8.27
C TYR A 5 -10.11 14.23 -7.08
N ASP A 6 -11.27 14.72 -6.65
CA ASP A 6 -12.01 14.10 -5.57
C ASP A 6 -13.13 13.20 -6.07
N VAL A 7 -13.48 12.21 -5.26
CA VAL A 7 -14.67 11.37 -5.44
C VAL A 7 -15.49 11.35 -4.17
N CYS A 8 -16.80 11.12 -4.30
CA CYS A 8 -17.62 10.76 -3.16
C CYS A 8 -17.40 9.28 -2.81
N PRO A 9 -16.91 8.94 -1.61
CA PRO A 9 -16.63 7.55 -1.26
C PRO A 9 -17.89 6.68 -1.12
N LYS A 10 -19.09 7.29 -1.06
CA LYS A 10 -20.37 6.55 -1.07
C LYS A 10 -20.95 6.40 -2.47
N CYS A 11 -21.04 7.49 -3.22
CA CYS A 11 -21.71 7.50 -4.52
C CYS A 11 -20.81 7.01 -5.65
N MET A 12 -19.50 7.26 -5.57
CA MET A 12 -18.52 6.86 -6.59
C MET A 12 -18.97 7.17 -8.02
N ASN A 13 -19.53 8.36 -8.24
CA ASN A 13 -20.25 8.70 -9.46
C ASN A 13 -19.51 9.66 -10.39
N THR A 14 -18.59 10.47 -9.86
CA THR A 14 -17.87 11.46 -10.66
C THR A 14 -16.54 11.85 -10.01
N LEU A 15 -15.55 12.22 -10.83
CA LEU A 15 -14.32 12.86 -10.39
C LEU A 15 -14.45 14.37 -10.50
N ILE A 16 -14.14 15.08 -9.41
CA ILE A 16 -14.26 16.54 -9.31
C ILE A 16 -12.86 17.13 -9.18
N GLU A 17 -12.41 17.89 -10.19
CA GLU A 17 -11.12 18.59 -10.13
C GLU A 17 -11.10 19.58 -8.94
N ARG A 18 -10.00 19.56 -8.19
CA ARG A 18 -9.72 20.55 -7.15
C ARG A 18 -9.32 21.88 -7.78
N ALA A 19 -9.72 22.98 -7.15
CA ALA A 19 -9.41 24.32 -7.64
C ALA A 19 -7.91 24.64 -7.59
N GLN A 20 -7.17 24.04 -6.66
CA GLN A 20 -5.73 24.23 -6.47
C GLN A 20 -4.96 23.06 -7.07
N SER A 21 -3.94 23.38 -7.86
CA SER A 21 -2.87 22.46 -8.24
C SER A 21 -1.73 22.52 -7.21
N MET A 22 -0.92 21.46 -7.14
CA MET A 22 0.20 21.35 -6.21
C MET A 22 1.52 21.11 -6.95
N GLU A 23 2.66 21.37 -6.31
CA GLU A 23 3.95 21.04 -6.94
C GLU A 23 4.24 19.55 -6.94
N ASN A 24 3.85 18.84 -5.87
CA ASN A 24 3.98 17.39 -5.75
C ASN A 24 2.63 16.69 -5.61
N ALA A 25 2.56 15.46 -6.13
CA ALA A 25 1.41 14.56 -6.01
C ALA A 25 0.97 14.30 -4.55
N ASN A 26 1.91 14.34 -3.61
CA ASN A 26 1.67 14.03 -2.18
C ASN A 26 1.28 15.25 -1.33
N ASP A 27 1.31 16.45 -1.90
CA ASP A 27 1.00 17.69 -1.17
C ASP A 27 -0.51 17.90 -1.02
N PHE A 28 -1.33 17.12 -1.74
CA PHE A 28 -2.78 17.20 -1.64
C PHE A 28 -3.30 16.68 -0.31
N GLU A 29 -4.14 17.49 0.35
CA GLU A 29 -4.87 17.03 1.52
C GLU A 29 -5.84 15.89 1.18
N LYS A 30 -6.06 14.98 2.11
CA LYS A 30 -7.02 13.88 1.99
C LYS A 30 -8.43 14.35 1.63
N TYR A 31 -8.90 15.40 2.27
CA TYR A 31 -10.23 15.97 2.06
C TYR A 31 -10.10 17.35 1.42
N SER A 32 -11.03 17.72 0.55
CA SER A 32 -11.09 19.08 -0.01
C SER A 32 -11.96 20.04 0.80
N GLY A 33 -12.55 19.57 1.91
CA GLY A 33 -13.54 20.32 2.68
C GLY A 33 -14.92 20.44 2.00
N LYS A 34 -15.08 19.91 0.79
CA LYS A 34 -16.36 19.87 0.07
C LYS A 34 -17.15 18.60 0.41
N SER A 35 -18.46 18.67 0.20
CA SER A 35 -19.38 17.55 0.37
C SER A 35 -20.05 17.16 -0.95
N CYS A 36 -20.37 15.88 -1.07
CA CYS A 36 -21.14 15.34 -2.18
C CYS A 36 -22.55 15.95 -2.19
N LEU A 37 -22.98 16.44 -3.36
CA LEU A 37 -24.31 17.02 -3.54
C LEU A 37 -25.44 15.99 -3.47
N VAL A 38 -25.14 14.69 -3.66
CA VAL A 38 -26.13 13.61 -3.66
C VAL A 38 -26.39 13.08 -2.25
N CYS A 39 -25.33 12.75 -1.51
CA CYS A 39 -25.44 12.06 -0.21
C CYS A 39 -24.87 12.84 0.98
N GLY A 40 -24.37 14.07 0.77
CA GLY A 40 -23.81 14.93 1.81
C GLY A 40 -22.47 14.49 2.41
N SER A 41 -21.92 13.35 2.00
CA SER A 41 -20.64 12.84 2.53
C SER A 41 -19.46 13.66 2.03
N LYS A 42 -18.41 13.79 2.86
CA LYS A 42 -17.19 14.52 2.47
C LYS A 42 -16.53 13.90 1.25
N LEU A 43 -16.10 14.76 0.34
CA LEU A 43 -15.32 14.36 -0.83
C LEU A 43 -13.87 14.07 -0.43
N VAL A 44 -13.28 13.05 -1.04
CA VAL A 44 -11.93 12.56 -0.73
C VAL A 44 -11.09 12.52 -1.99
N LEU A 45 -9.78 12.77 -1.84
CA LEU A 45 -8.83 12.68 -2.95
C LEU A 45 -8.84 11.25 -3.51
N ALA A 46 -9.17 11.14 -4.79
CA ALA A 46 -9.33 9.88 -5.51
C ALA A 46 -8.07 9.56 -6.32
N CYS A 47 -7.57 10.54 -7.07
CA CYS A 47 -6.37 10.40 -7.88
C CYS A 47 -5.70 11.76 -8.14
N VAL A 48 -4.44 11.70 -8.56
CA VAL A 48 -3.63 12.88 -8.92
C VAL A 48 -2.86 12.62 -10.21
N GLY A 49 -2.66 13.65 -11.04
CA GLY A 49 -1.91 13.53 -12.29
C GLY A 49 -1.20 14.82 -12.64
N ASP A 50 -0.16 14.71 -13.46
CA ASP A 50 0.59 15.86 -14.01
C ASP A 50 -0.12 16.51 -15.21
N LYS A 51 -1.22 15.90 -15.66
CA LYS A 51 -2.10 16.39 -16.72
C LYS A 51 -3.54 16.53 -16.21
N ARG A 52 -4.31 17.39 -16.88
CA ARG A 52 -5.75 17.47 -16.63
C ARG A 52 -6.48 16.28 -17.25
N ILE A 53 -7.60 15.87 -16.65
CA ILE A 53 -8.53 14.95 -17.31
C ILE A 53 -9.02 15.62 -18.59
N ASP A 54 -8.90 14.90 -19.69
CA ASP A 54 -9.39 15.28 -21.00
C ASP A 54 -10.47 14.30 -21.48
N ASN A 55 -10.84 14.40 -22.75
CA ASN A 55 -11.86 13.54 -23.36
C ASN A 55 -11.26 12.22 -23.89
N THR A 56 -10.09 11.80 -23.42
CA THR A 56 -9.49 10.51 -23.81
C THR A 56 -10.40 9.36 -23.37
N LEU A 57 -10.67 8.45 -24.30
CA LEU A 57 -11.31 7.18 -24.02
C LEU A 57 -10.27 6.14 -23.67
N TYR A 58 -10.51 5.40 -22.59
CA TYR A 58 -9.66 4.31 -22.16
C TYR A 58 -10.41 3.00 -22.24
N LYS A 59 -9.67 1.90 -22.35
CA LYS A 59 -10.17 0.53 -22.40
C LYS A 59 -9.55 -0.26 -21.27
N ILE A 60 -10.38 -1.03 -20.56
CA ILE A 60 -9.89 -2.03 -19.60
C ILE A 60 -9.82 -3.37 -20.32
N ILE A 61 -8.63 -3.95 -20.32
CA ILE A 61 -8.34 -5.24 -20.93
C ILE A 61 -7.99 -6.21 -19.81
N LEU A 62 -8.66 -7.36 -19.75
CA LEU A 62 -8.26 -8.39 -18.79
C LEU A 62 -6.91 -8.98 -19.20
N SER A 63 -5.98 -9.05 -18.25
CA SER A 63 -4.69 -9.72 -18.44
C SER A 63 -4.90 -11.22 -18.64
N GLU A 64 -3.92 -11.96 -19.17
CA GLU A 64 -4.04 -13.41 -19.42
C GLU A 64 -4.67 -14.16 -18.24
N ILE A 65 -5.87 -14.71 -18.46
CA ILE A 65 -6.63 -15.48 -17.49
C ILE A 65 -6.39 -16.97 -17.76
N SER A 66 -6.07 -17.72 -16.71
CA SER A 66 -5.96 -19.17 -16.79
C SER A 66 -7.32 -19.78 -17.20
N VAL A 67 -7.31 -20.87 -17.97
CA VAL A 67 -8.55 -21.48 -18.46
C VAL A 67 -9.46 -21.96 -17.32
N SER A 68 -8.88 -22.36 -16.17
CA SER A 68 -9.62 -22.78 -14.98
C SER A 68 -10.41 -21.65 -14.32
N ASP A 69 -9.92 -20.42 -14.39
CA ASP A 69 -10.48 -19.29 -13.64
C ASP A 69 -11.56 -18.52 -14.44
N ARG A 70 -11.74 -18.85 -15.73
CA ARG A 70 -12.62 -18.07 -16.63
C ARG A 70 -14.07 -18.01 -16.19
N LYS A 71 -14.64 -19.10 -15.67
CA LYS A 71 -16.03 -19.12 -15.18
C LYS A 71 -16.22 -18.19 -14.00
N ASP A 72 -15.28 -18.25 -13.04
CA ASP A 72 -15.30 -17.39 -11.86
C ASP A 72 -15.17 -15.92 -12.24
N TYR A 73 -14.31 -15.61 -13.22
CA TYR A 73 -14.15 -14.25 -13.74
C TYR A 73 -15.44 -13.73 -14.38
N VAL A 74 -16.14 -14.52 -15.21
CA VAL A 74 -17.44 -14.12 -15.78
C VAL A 74 -18.46 -13.84 -14.70
N GLU A 75 -18.55 -14.71 -13.68
CA GLU A 75 -19.50 -14.51 -12.59
C GLU A 75 -19.21 -13.25 -11.78
N ILE A 76 -17.93 -12.95 -11.56
CA ILE A 76 -17.49 -11.71 -10.90
C ILE A 76 -17.86 -10.50 -11.77
N LEU A 77 -17.53 -10.51 -13.06
CA LEU A 77 -17.79 -9.39 -13.98
C LEU A 77 -19.29 -9.10 -14.09
N LYS A 78 -20.13 -10.12 -14.15
CA LYS A 78 -21.60 -9.97 -14.12
C LYS A 78 -22.09 -9.32 -12.83
N LYS A 79 -21.53 -9.67 -11.67
CA LYS A 79 -21.84 -9.00 -10.39
C LYS A 79 -21.39 -7.53 -10.37
N LEU A 80 -20.41 -7.16 -11.21
CA LEU A 80 -19.91 -5.80 -11.38
C LEU A 80 -20.60 -5.04 -12.52
N ASP A 81 -21.71 -5.58 -13.05
CA ASP A 81 -22.45 -4.99 -14.17
C ASP A 81 -21.55 -4.77 -15.40
N ILE A 82 -20.76 -5.80 -15.71
CA ILE A 82 -19.95 -5.91 -16.93
C ILE A 82 -20.42 -7.18 -17.63
N ASP A 83 -21.22 -7.02 -18.68
CA ASP A 83 -21.76 -8.15 -19.43
C ASP A 83 -20.69 -8.69 -20.38
N ILE A 84 -20.33 -9.94 -20.18
CA ILE A 84 -19.35 -10.66 -20.98
C ILE A 84 -19.64 -12.16 -20.96
N SER A 85 -19.42 -12.80 -22.10
CA SER A 85 -19.56 -14.23 -22.29
C SER A 85 -18.23 -14.98 -22.10
N LEU A 86 -18.34 -16.28 -21.82
CA LEU A 86 -17.17 -17.18 -21.79
C LEU A 86 -16.44 -17.23 -23.15
N GLU A 87 -17.17 -17.05 -24.24
CA GLU A 87 -16.63 -17.08 -25.61
C GLU A 87 -15.75 -15.86 -25.89
N GLU A 88 -16.14 -14.69 -25.41
CA GLU A 88 -15.36 -13.45 -25.55
C GLU A 88 -14.04 -13.50 -24.77
N LEU A 89 -14.01 -14.18 -23.61
CA LEU A 89 -12.83 -14.41 -22.78
C LEU A 89 -11.83 -15.44 -23.35
N ASN A 90 -12.11 -16.05 -24.51
CA ASN A 90 -11.17 -16.96 -25.15
C ASN A 90 -9.97 -16.24 -25.77
N ASN A 91 -10.07 -14.93 -26.00
CA ASN A 91 -9.00 -14.11 -26.57
C ASN A 91 -8.04 -13.63 -25.47
N ARG A 92 -6.72 -13.69 -25.74
CA ARG A 92 -5.67 -13.32 -24.78
C ARG A 92 -5.75 -11.87 -24.28
N GLU A 93 -6.43 -11.00 -25.03
CA GLU A 93 -6.68 -9.61 -24.69
C GLU A 93 -8.17 -9.32 -24.92
N THR A 94 -8.96 -9.42 -23.85
CA THR A 94 -10.40 -9.15 -23.94
C THR A 94 -10.69 -7.77 -23.35
N VAL A 95 -11.17 -6.85 -24.20
CA VAL A 95 -11.67 -5.55 -23.74
C VAL A 95 -12.99 -5.80 -23.03
N ILE A 96 -13.06 -5.45 -21.75
CA ILE A 96 -14.26 -5.65 -20.92
C ILE A 96 -15.01 -4.36 -20.66
N PHE A 97 -14.38 -3.22 -20.90
CA PHE A 97 -14.98 -1.92 -20.66
C PHE A 97 -14.26 -0.83 -21.46
N GLU A 98 -15.01 0.15 -21.95
CA GLU A 98 -14.48 1.36 -22.59
C GLU A 98 -15.25 2.57 -22.05
N GLY A 99 -14.53 3.64 -21.71
CA GLY A 99 -15.15 4.83 -21.12
C GLY A 99 -14.19 5.98 -20.88
N THR A 100 -14.71 7.03 -20.25
CA THR A 100 -13.93 8.22 -19.87
C THR A 100 -13.03 7.91 -18.66
N ALA A 101 -12.13 8.84 -18.32
CA ALA A 101 -11.27 8.70 -17.12
C ALA A 101 -12.08 8.44 -15.83
N VAL A 102 -13.29 9.01 -15.73
CA VAL A 102 -14.19 8.81 -14.59
C VAL A 102 -14.70 7.37 -14.55
N ASP A 103 -15.27 6.91 -15.67
CA ASP A 103 -15.84 5.57 -15.78
C ASP A 103 -14.78 4.50 -15.50
N ILE A 104 -13.58 4.73 -16.03
CA ILE A 104 -12.44 3.83 -15.95
C ILE A 104 -11.92 3.77 -14.51
N TYR A 105 -11.77 4.91 -13.84
CA TYR A 105 -11.41 4.94 -12.42
C TYR A 105 -12.39 4.10 -11.58
N ILE A 106 -13.70 4.27 -11.76
CA ILE A 106 -14.71 3.54 -10.99
C ILE A 106 -14.60 2.04 -11.25
N LYS A 107 -14.49 1.62 -12.52
CA LYS A 107 -14.35 0.20 -12.87
C LYS A 107 -13.03 -0.38 -12.36
N MET A 108 -11.93 0.37 -12.38
CA MET A 108 -10.65 -0.05 -11.79
C MET A 108 -10.79 -0.34 -10.28
N GLU A 109 -11.44 0.53 -9.52
CA GLU A 109 -11.68 0.32 -8.08
C GLU A 109 -12.52 -0.94 -7.80
N MET A 110 -13.53 -1.18 -8.63
CA MET A 110 -14.38 -2.38 -8.55
C MET A 110 -13.59 -3.67 -8.84
N LEU A 111 -12.77 -3.67 -9.89
CA LEU A 111 -11.95 -4.80 -10.30
C LEU A 111 -10.84 -5.11 -9.29
N ASP A 112 -10.20 -4.08 -8.72
CA ASP A 112 -9.21 -4.24 -7.65
C ASP A 112 -9.81 -4.87 -6.40
N SER A 113 -11.02 -4.42 -6.02
CA SER A 113 -11.76 -4.99 -4.89
C SER A 113 -12.10 -6.47 -5.12
N ALA A 114 -12.30 -6.85 -6.38
CA ALA A 114 -12.49 -8.23 -6.81
C ALA A 114 -11.17 -9.00 -7.07
N ARG A 115 -10.01 -8.37 -6.82
CA ARG A 115 -8.66 -8.93 -7.05
C ARG A 115 -8.43 -9.40 -8.48
N MET A 116 -9.07 -8.76 -9.45
CA MET A 116 -8.92 -9.08 -10.87
C MET A 116 -7.70 -8.37 -11.45
N LYS A 117 -6.94 -9.07 -12.30
CA LYS A 117 -5.81 -8.50 -13.02
C LYS A 117 -6.28 -7.94 -14.36
N TYR A 118 -5.91 -6.69 -14.63
CA TYR A 118 -6.24 -6.00 -15.87
C TYR A 118 -5.14 -5.00 -16.25
N THR A 119 -5.21 -4.54 -17.48
CA THR A 119 -4.44 -3.40 -18.00
C THR A 119 -5.40 -2.34 -18.52
N VAL A 120 -4.96 -1.09 -18.55
CA VAL A 120 -5.73 0.03 -19.09
C VAL A 120 -4.97 0.60 -20.29
N VAL A 121 -5.67 0.77 -21.41
CA VAL A 121 -5.09 1.28 -22.67
C VAL A 121 -5.90 2.49 -23.16
N PRO A 122 -5.28 3.67 -23.37
CA PRO A 122 -3.89 3.99 -23.05
C PRO A 122 -3.63 3.91 -21.53
N ASN A 123 -2.36 3.93 -21.11
CA ASN A 123 -2.03 3.88 -19.68
C ASN A 123 -2.79 4.98 -18.91
N PHE A 124 -3.48 4.60 -17.84
CA PHE A 124 -4.19 5.55 -17.00
C PHE A 124 -3.18 6.51 -16.34
N PRO A 125 -3.24 7.83 -16.60
CA PRO A 125 -2.12 8.74 -16.27
C PRO A 125 -2.17 9.24 -14.83
N PHE A 126 -3.17 8.85 -14.04
CA PHE A 126 -3.36 9.35 -12.68
C PHE A 126 -2.96 8.31 -11.63
N ALA A 127 -2.15 8.72 -10.67
CA ALA A 127 -1.85 7.94 -9.48
C ALA A 127 -3.10 7.89 -8.59
N ARG A 128 -3.59 6.69 -8.29
CA ARG A 128 -4.78 6.47 -7.46
C ARG A 128 -4.42 6.51 -5.97
N MET A 129 -5.30 7.12 -5.18
CA MET A 129 -5.15 7.29 -3.74
C MET A 129 -6.10 6.34 -3.02
N ILE A 130 -5.66 5.75 -1.92
CA ILE A 130 -6.44 4.74 -1.17
C ILE A 130 -7.64 5.33 -0.40
N TYR A 131 -7.80 6.66 -0.37
CA TYR A 131 -8.70 7.31 0.56
C TYR A 131 -10.17 6.93 0.35
N ASN A 132 -10.61 6.76 -0.89
CA ASN A 132 -11.95 6.26 -1.21
C ASN A 132 -12.27 4.91 -0.54
N GLN A 133 -11.27 4.04 -0.37
CA GLN A 133 -11.42 2.70 0.22
C GLN A 133 -11.45 2.72 1.75
N VAL A 134 -10.80 3.69 2.38
CA VAL A 134 -10.55 3.69 3.83
C VAL A 134 -11.23 4.81 4.60
N CYS A 135 -11.82 5.81 3.92
CA CYS A 135 -12.53 6.93 4.55
C CYS A 135 -13.88 6.58 5.15
N LEU A 136 -14.44 5.43 4.75
CA LEU A 136 -15.69 4.91 5.27
C LEU A 136 -15.45 3.51 5.83
N CYS A 137 -16.10 3.22 6.94
CA CYS A 137 -16.12 1.88 7.49
C CYS A 137 -17.00 0.98 6.60
N SER A 138 -16.43 -0.11 6.10
CA SER A 138 -17.17 -1.11 5.31
C SER A 138 -18.29 -1.80 6.08
N LYS A 139 -18.21 -1.84 7.42
CA LYS A 139 -19.21 -2.48 8.30
C LYS A 139 -20.41 -1.59 8.57
N CYS A 140 -20.20 -0.31 8.91
CA CYS A 140 -21.28 0.59 9.34
C CYS A 140 -21.52 1.79 8.42
N GLY A 141 -20.72 1.99 7.38
CA GLY A 141 -20.82 3.13 6.46
C GLY A 141 -20.48 4.50 7.08
N GLY A 142 -19.98 4.51 8.33
CA GLY A 142 -19.57 5.71 9.06
C GLY A 142 -18.21 6.22 8.63
N GLU A 143 -17.97 7.53 8.79
CA GLU A 143 -16.66 8.14 8.48
C GLU A 143 -15.55 7.59 9.40
N THR A 144 -14.38 7.35 8.83
CA THR A 144 -13.18 6.99 9.59
C THR A 144 -12.36 8.22 9.97
N VAL A 145 -11.65 8.10 11.08
CA VAL A 145 -10.70 9.10 11.55
C VAL A 145 -9.28 8.59 11.41
N GLN A 146 -8.33 9.48 11.17
CA GLN A 146 -6.93 9.10 11.35
C GLN A 146 -6.63 8.97 12.82
N LYS A 147 -6.07 7.83 13.22
CA LYS A 147 -5.73 7.53 14.60
C LYS A 147 -4.30 7.03 14.69
N ILE A 148 -3.63 7.45 15.76
CA ILE A 148 -2.34 6.92 16.17
C ILE A 148 -2.55 6.31 17.56
N GLU A 149 -2.19 5.04 17.70
CA GLU A 149 -2.26 4.33 18.97
C GLU A 149 -0.86 3.87 19.36
N ASN A 150 -0.43 4.29 20.54
CA ASN A 150 0.90 4.03 21.06
C ASN A 150 0.87 2.81 21.95
N HIS A 151 1.52 1.74 21.51
CA HIS A 151 1.83 0.58 22.33
C HIS A 151 3.27 0.69 22.86
N LYS A 152 3.63 -0.21 23.78
CA LYS A 152 4.97 -0.21 24.41
C LYS A 152 6.08 -0.45 23.38
N GLU A 153 5.88 -1.38 22.45
CA GLU A 153 6.91 -1.83 21.49
C GLU A 153 6.68 -1.32 20.07
N TYR A 154 5.45 -0.91 19.76
CA TYR A 154 5.05 -0.50 18.42
C TYR A 154 4.02 0.63 18.45
N ILE A 155 3.77 1.23 17.29
CA ILE A 155 2.76 2.25 17.06
C ILE A 155 1.88 1.81 15.91
N ASN A 156 0.57 1.88 16.09
CA ASN A 156 -0.39 1.73 15.01
C ASN A 156 -0.78 3.11 14.49
N LYS A 157 -0.72 3.32 13.17
CA LYS A 157 -1.19 4.53 12.52
C LYS A 157 -2.04 4.18 11.30
N GLY A 158 -3.21 4.78 11.20
CA GLY A 158 -4.13 4.48 10.11
C GLY A 158 -5.51 5.09 10.27
N PHE A 159 -6.50 4.47 9.61
CA PHE A 159 -7.91 4.83 9.62
C PHE A 159 -8.68 3.93 10.58
N TYR A 160 -9.35 4.56 11.54
CA TYR A 160 -10.11 3.89 12.59
C TYR A 160 -11.58 4.29 12.51
N CYS A 161 -12.48 3.33 12.70
CA CYS A 161 -13.90 3.59 12.83
C CYS A 161 -14.26 3.75 14.30
N GLU A 162 -14.59 4.97 14.72
CA GLU A 162 -14.97 5.25 16.11
C GLU A 162 -16.32 4.63 16.52
N TYR A 163 -17.18 4.29 15.56
CA TYR A 163 -18.46 3.62 15.84
C TYR A 163 -18.26 2.10 16.06
N CYS A 164 -17.61 1.43 15.11
CA CYS A 164 -17.33 -0.01 15.22
C CYS A 164 -16.20 -0.34 16.21
N LYS A 165 -15.46 0.66 16.68
CA LYS A 165 -14.27 0.52 17.53
C LYS A 165 -13.21 -0.40 16.92
N ASP A 166 -13.04 -0.33 15.61
CA ASP A 166 -12.18 -1.22 14.83
C ASP A 166 -11.35 -0.44 13.80
N TRP A 167 -10.17 -0.96 13.48
CA TRP A 167 -9.31 -0.39 12.45
C TRP A 167 -9.83 -0.78 11.06
N VAL A 168 -10.01 0.21 10.19
CA VAL A 168 -10.35 -0.04 8.78
C VAL A 168 -9.10 -0.34 7.98
N PHE A 169 -8.02 0.37 8.29
CA PHE A 169 -6.70 0.17 7.68
C PHE A 169 -5.64 0.76 8.60
N TYR A 170 -4.54 0.07 8.84
CA TYR A 170 -3.44 0.59 9.64
C TYR A 170 -2.11 -0.04 9.25
N HIS A 171 -1.05 0.70 9.56
CA HIS A 171 0.30 0.18 9.57
C HIS A 171 0.78 0.13 11.02
N SER A 172 1.44 -0.98 11.36
CA SER A 172 2.18 -1.14 12.60
C SER A 172 3.64 -0.88 12.34
N PHE A 173 4.21 0.05 13.11
CA PHE A 173 5.64 0.38 13.08
C PHE A 173 6.24 -0.01 14.42
N SER A 174 7.32 -0.79 14.41
CA SER A 174 8.07 -0.98 15.65
C SER A 174 8.69 0.34 16.08
N ARG A 175 8.84 0.57 17.38
CA ARG A 175 9.51 1.80 17.86
C ARG A 175 10.95 1.89 17.37
N LEU A 176 11.60 0.77 17.10
CA LEU A 176 12.94 0.70 16.54
C LEU A 176 12.99 1.26 15.12
N GLN A 177 11.93 1.09 14.31
CA GLN A 177 11.84 1.66 12.97
C GLN A 177 11.65 3.19 12.98
N LEU A 178 11.16 3.73 14.10
CA LEU A 178 10.94 5.16 14.28
C LEU A 178 12.12 5.86 14.96
N ASP A 179 13.10 5.09 15.44
CA ASP A 179 14.31 5.63 16.05
C ASP A 179 15.31 6.03 14.96
N ASP A 180 15.44 7.34 14.77
CA ASP A 180 16.36 7.92 13.78
C ASP A 180 17.81 8.01 14.30
N THR A 181 18.07 7.56 15.53
CA THR A 181 19.43 7.51 16.07
C THR A 181 20.26 6.49 15.30
N ASN A 182 21.48 6.87 14.91
CA ASN A 182 22.45 5.96 14.34
C ASN A 182 23.22 5.28 15.47
N TYR A 183 23.10 3.96 15.57
CA TYR A 183 23.80 3.14 16.55
C TYR A 183 25.03 2.49 15.93
N GLN A 184 26.02 2.19 16.78
CA GLN A 184 27.18 1.38 16.41
C GLN A 184 27.27 0.20 17.38
N LEU A 185 27.28 -1.01 16.81
CA LEU A 185 27.48 -2.26 17.54
C LEU A 185 28.89 -2.78 17.28
N VAL A 186 29.59 -3.15 18.35
CA VAL A 186 30.97 -3.64 18.32
C VAL A 186 31.08 -4.92 19.14
N PHE A 187 31.59 -6.00 18.54
CA PHE A 187 31.76 -7.29 19.23
C PHE A 187 32.94 -8.07 18.66
N SER A 188 33.39 -9.09 19.40
CA SER A 188 34.57 -9.91 19.08
C SER A 188 34.19 -11.12 18.23
N LEU A 189 34.80 -11.25 17.04
CA LEU A 189 34.60 -12.42 16.19
C LEU A 189 35.16 -13.70 16.84
N LYS A 190 36.27 -13.59 17.58
CA LYS A 190 36.84 -14.71 18.34
C LYS A 190 35.90 -15.25 19.41
N GLU A 191 35.07 -14.40 20.03
CA GLU A 191 34.12 -14.85 21.04
C GLU A 191 32.97 -15.63 20.41
N ILE A 192 32.47 -15.19 19.25
CA ILE A 192 31.51 -15.97 18.43
C ILE A 192 32.11 -17.31 18.03
N ASN A 193 33.35 -17.32 17.51
CA ASN A 193 34.00 -18.54 17.02
C ASN A 193 34.22 -19.58 18.13
N ARG A 194 34.37 -19.15 19.39
CA ARG A 194 34.52 -20.03 20.56
C ARG A 194 33.21 -20.68 20.99
N LYS A 195 32.06 -20.16 20.58
CA LYS A 195 30.76 -20.75 20.93
C LYS A 195 30.54 -22.04 20.12
N PRO A 196 29.90 -23.06 20.72
CA PRO A 196 29.55 -24.28 20.00
C PRO A 196 28.64 -23.96 18.81
N GLU A 197 28.68 -24.82 17.79
CA GLU A 197 27.80 -24.69 16.63
C GLU A 197 26.33 -24.81 17.06
N CYS A 198 25.53 -23.80 16.71
CA CYS A 198 24.11 -23.77 16.98
C CYS A 198 23.38 -22.96 15.88
N GLY A 199 22.05 -23.11 15.81
CA GLY A 199 21.23 -22.39 14.82
C GLY A 199 21.45 -20.87 14.86
N ALA A 200 21.45 -20.28 16.06
CA ALA A 200 21.67 -18.85 16.27
C ALA A 200 23.04 -18.37 15.78
N LYS A 201 24.10 -19.18 15.98
CA LYS A 201 25.45 -18.85 15.48
C LYS A 201 25.49 -18.84 13.95
N ASN A 202 24.88 -19.84 13.32
CA ASN A 202 24.85 -19.95 11.85
C ASN A 202 24.02 -18.83 11.21
N GLU A 203 22.87 -18.50 11.80
CA GLU A 203 22.02 -17.40 11.37
C GLU A 203 22.74 -16.06 11.50
N LEU A 204 23.38 -15.80 12.65
CA LEU A 204 24.21 -14.61 12.84
C LEU A 204 25.34 -14.51 11.81
N LEU A 205 26.08 -15.60 11.56
CA LEU A 205 27.17 -15.59 10.57
C LEU A 205 26.64 -15.34 9.15
N TYR A 206 25.51 -15.92 8.78
CA TYR A 206 24.85 -15.67 7.51
C TYR A 206 24.42 -14.20 7.37
N ASP A 207 23.76 -13.64 8.38
CA ASP A 207 23.35 -12.24 8.38
C ASP A 207 24.55 -11.32 8.27
N LEU A 208 25.60 -11.59 9.07
CA LEU A 208 26.85 -10.86 8.99
C LEU A 208 27.44 -10.93 7.58
N ASP A 209 27.45 -12.08 6.91
CA ASP A 209 28.00 -12.21 5.57
C ASP A 209 27.24 -11.42 4.50
N ASN A 210 25.94 -11.22 4.68
CA ASN A 210 25.10 -10.42 3.78
C ASN A 210 25.03 -8.93 4.12
N LEU A 211 25.62 -8.49 5.25
CA LEU A 211 25.69 -7.07 5.60
C LEU A 211 26.77 -6.31 4.80
N THR A 212 26.34 -5.31 4.04
CA THR A 212 27.22 -4.41 3.27
C THR A 212 27.98 -3.41 4.16
N ASP A 213 27.40 -3.02 5.30
CA ASP A 213 27.88 -1.88 6.09
C ASP A 213 28.74 -2.31 7.29
N LYS A 214 29.26 -3.55 7.27
CA LYS A 214 30.13 -4.06 8.32
C LYS A 214 31.58 -3.68 8.04
N VAL A 215 32.31 -3.31 9.09
CA VAL A 215 33.75 -3.11 9.02
C VAL A 215 34.40 -4.14 9.93
N LYS A 216 35.26 -5.00 9.36
CA LYS A 216 36.11 -5.91 10.13
C LYS A 216 37.45 -5.22 10.36
N ARG A 217 37.82 -5.01 11.62
CA ARG A 217 39.16 -4.51 12.01
C ARG A 217 39.72 -5.42 13.08
N GLU A 218 40.89 -6.00 12.78
CA GLU A 218 41.53 -7.01 13.64
C GLU A 218 40.55 -8.15 13.96
N ASN A 219 40.19 -8.32 15.24
CA ASN A 219 39.29 -9.34 15.73
C ASN A 219 37.89 -8.79 16.12
N LYS A 220 37.59 -7.55 15.74
CA LYS A 220 36.31 -6.90 16.04
C LYS A 220 35.49 -6.68 14.78
N ILE A 221 34.19 -6.85 14.92
CA ILE A 221 33.19 -6.49 13.91
C ILE A 221 32.51 -5.21 14.38
N TYR A 222 32.43 -4.24 13.47
CA TYR A 222 31.74 -2.97 13.67
C TYR A 222 30.57 -2.91 12.70
N ILE A 223 29.37 -2.66 13.21
CA ILE A 223 28.16 -2.49 12.42
C ILE A 223 27.54 -1.17 12.81
N SER A 224 27.24 -0.32 11.83
CA SER A 224 26.54 0.94 12.06
C SER A 224 25.19 0.91 11.34
N GLY A 225 24.15 1.45 11.96
CA GLY A 225 22.81 1.43 11.38
C GLY A 225 21.73 1.97 12.32
N LYS A 226 20.48 1.88 11.86
CA LYS A 226 19.29 2.23 12.65
C LYS A 226 19.01 1.18 13.73
N ALA A 227 18.17 1.55 14.70
CA ALA A 227 17.90 0.74 15.87
C ALA A 227 17.36 -0.65 15.52
N ASP A 228 16.48 -0.76 14.51
CA ASP A 228 15.89 -2.03 14.08
C ASP A 228 16.94 -3.04 13.60
N LYS A 229 17.87 -2.58 12.76
CA LYS A 229 18.99 -3.35 12.23
C LYS A 229 19.99 -3.73 13.31
N ILE A 230 20.30 -2.82 14.23
CA ILE A 230 21.26 -3.08 15.30
C ILE A 230 20.67 -4.01 16.37
N TYR A 231 19.39 -3.83 16.69
CA TYR A 231 18.69 -4.62 17.69
C TYR A 231 18.61 -6.09 17.30
N SER A 232 18.31 -6.43 16.04
CA SER A 232 18.24 -7.82 15.60
C SER A 232 19.57 -8.57 15.83
N ILE A 233 20.69 -7.97 15.41
CA ILE A 233 22.03 -8.55 15.61
C ILE A 233 22.39 -8.62 17.10
N LEU A 234 22.06 -7.58 17.88
CA LEU A 234 22.31 -7.58 19.32
C LEU A 234 21.56 -8.72 20.03
N GLN A 235 20.30 -8.99 19.68
CA GLN A 235 19.54 -10.10 20.28
C GLN A 235 20.19 -11.46 20.02
N MET A 236 20.73 -11.67 18.81
CA MET A 236 21.47 -12.91 18.50
C MET A 236 22.75 -13.05 19.35
N LEU A 237 23.48 -11.95 19.55
CA LEU A 237 24.68 -11.94 20.39
C LEU A 237 24.35 -12.22 21.87
N ILE A 238 23.27 -11.63 22.39
CA ILE A 238 22.79 -11.87 23.76
C ILE A 238 22.38 -13.35 23.92
N ALA A 239 21.62 -13.90 22.97
CA ALA A 239 21.20 -15.30 23.02
C ALA A 239 22.38 -16.30 23.00
N MET A 240 23.54 -15.87 22.51
CA MET A 240 24.77 -16.65 22.51
C MET A 240 25.68 -16.37 23.72
N ASP A 241 25.31 -15.46 24.62
CA ASP A 241 26.16 -14.91 25.69
C ASP A 241 27.51 -14.38 25.16
N VAL A 242 27.46 -13.49 24.14
CA VAL A 242 28.63 -12.89 23.45
C VAL A 242 28.66 -11.35 23.58
N THR A 243 27.90 -10.78 24.52
CA THR A 243 27.89 -9.33 24.82
C THR A 243 28.81 -8.95 25.96
#